data_AF-A0A357CVL3-F1
#
_entry.id   AF-A0A357CVL3-F1
#
_cell.length_a   1.000
_cell.length_b   1.000
_cell.length_c   1.000
_cell.angle_alpha   90.00
_cell.angle_beta   90.00
_cell.angle_gamma   90.00
#
_symmetry.space_group_name_H-M   'P 1'
#
loop_
_entity.id
_entity.type
_entity.pdbx_description
1 polymer ?
#
loop_
_entity_poly.entity_id
_entity_poly.type
_entity_poly.pdbx_seq_one_letter_code
_entity_poly.pdbx_strand_id
1 'polypeptide(L)'
;MNNIIYSAASGMLFRQRAMNITGNNLANIETAGFKSSDLVMSTFGEYITNRTDSDGTTKIGSRSYGTEAQVVYSNFMQGSIYSTGRSLDLALNGDGFFTLMNADGVARLTRNGSFF
;
A
#
# COMPACT_ATOMS: atom_id res chain seq x y z
N MET A 1 -24.86 -8.04 19.15
CA MET A 1 -24.15 -8.38 17.89
C MET A 1 -22.80 -8.98 18.24
N ASN A 2 -22.32 -9.97 17.49
CA ASN A 2 -21.18 -10.82 17.86
C ASN A 2 -19.85 -10.18 17.40
N ASN A 3 -19.35 -9.21 18.18
CA ASN A 3 -18.22 -8.34 17.80
C ASN A 3 -16.93 -9.11 17.44
N ILE A 4 -16.74 -10.31 17.98
CA ILE A 4 -15.56 -11.16 17.71
C ILE A 4 -15.53 -11.64 16.25
N ILE A 5 -16.68 -12.02 15.70
CA ILE A 5 -16.78 -12.50 14.31
C ILE A 5 -16.42 -11.38 13.33
N TYR A 6 -16.88 -10.15 13.61
CA TYR A 6 -16.56 -8.99 12.78
C TYR A 6 -15.08 -8.62 12.83
N SER A 7 -14.45 -8.64 14.02
CA SER A 7 -13.01 -8.40 14.15
C SER A 7 -12.18 -9.49 13.46
N ALA A 8 -12.60 -10.76 13.56
CA ALA A 8 -11.92 -11.87 12.90
C ALA A 8 -12.05 -11.78 11.37
N ALA A 9 -13.24 -11.47 10.87
CA ALA A 9 -13.50 -11.27 9.44
C ALA A 9 -12.71 -10.08 8.87
N SER A 10 -12.67 -8.94 9.59
CA SER A 10 -11.90 -7.77 9.16
C SER A 10 -10.39 -8.08 9.11
N GLY A 11 -9.88 -8.81 10.09
CA GLY A 11 -8.49 -9.27 10.11
C GLY A 11 -8.17 -10.22 8.94
N MET A 12 -9.08 -11.14 8.62
CA MET A 12 -8.93 -12.04 7.47
C MET A 12 -8.90 -11.27 6.14
N LEU A 13 -9.81 -10.32 5.94
CA LEU A 13 -9.85 -9.49 4.74
C LEU A 13 -8.57 -8.65 4.58
N PHE A 14 -8.07 -8.08 5.68
CA PHE A 14 -6.80 -7.38 5.68
C PHE A 14 -5.65 -8.30 5.24
N ARG A 15 -5.56 -9.51 5.81
CA ARG A 15 -4.53 -10.50 5.45
C ARG A 15 -4.65 -10.93 3.98
N GLN A 16 -5.85 -11.10 3.45
CA GLN A 16 -6.05 -11.41 2.04
C GLN A 16 -5.52 -10.29 1.13
N ARG A 17 -5.81 -9.03 1.47
CA ARG A 17 -5.29 -7.87 0.72
C ARG A 17 -3.76 -7.80 0.79
N ALA A 18 -3.18 -8.05 1.96
CA ALA A 18 -1.73 -8.10 2.14
C ALA A 18 -1.09 -9.17 1.24
N MET A 19 -1.67 -10.38 1.21
CA MET A 19 -1.20 -11.45 0.32
C MET A 19 -1.29 -11.08 -1.17
N ASN A 20 -2.38 -10.43 -1.58
CA ASN A 20 -2.54 -9.99 -2.97
C ASN A 20 -1.47 -8.95 -3.36
N ILE A 21 -1.16 -8.00 -2.47
CA ILE A 21 -0.13 -6.98 -2.70
C ILE A 21 1.26 -7.61 -2.75
N THR A 22 1.59 -8.49 -1.81
CA THR A 22 2.86 -9.24 -1.84
C THR A 22 2.99 -10.07 -3.11
N GLY A 23 1.92 -10.75 -3.53
CA GLY A 23 1.89 -11.51 -4.78
C GLY A 23 2.11 -10.63 -6.01
N ASN A 24 1.49 -9.46 -6.06
CA ASN A 24 1.69 -8.50 -7.14
C ASN A 24 3.13 -7.95 -7.17
N ASN A 25 3.70 -7.61 -6.01
CA ASN A 25 5.08 -7.16 -5.90
C ASN A 25 6.07 -8.24 -6.38
N LEU A 26 5.85 -9.50 -5.97
CA LEU A 26 6.70 -10.61 -6.37
C LEU A 26 6.61 -10.90 -7.86
N ALA A 27 5.40 -10.86 -8.43
CA ALA A 27 5.18 -11.08 -9.86
C ALA A 27 5.86 -10.02 -10.75
N ASN A 28 6.03 -8.80 -10.23
CA ASN A 28 6.62 -7.68 -10.97
C ASN A 28 8.06 -7.34 -10.54
N ILE A 29 8.73 -8.22 -9.78
CA ILE A 29 10.09 -7.96 -9.28
C ILE A 29 11.12 -7.71 -10.39
N GLU A 30 10.94 -8.33 -11.55
CA GLU A 30 11.80 -8.17 -12.73
C GLU A 30 11.30 -7.10 -13.71
N THR A 31 10.14 -6.50 -13.45
CA THR A 31 9.57 -5.47 -14.35
C THR A 31 10.32 -4.16 -14.18
N ALA A 32 11.00 -3.72 -15.24
CA ALA A 32 11.76 -2.48 -15.24
C ALA A 32 10.87 -1.26 -14.89
N GLY A 33 11.27 -0.51 -13.87
CA GLY A 33 10.55 0.68 -13.42
C GLY A 33 9.32 0.42 -12.54
N PHE A 34 9.03 -0.83 -12.18
CA PHE A 34 7.96 -1.16 -11.23
C PHE A 34 8.26 -0.57 -9.83
N LYS A 35 7.20 -0.09 -9.16
CA LYS A 35 7.26 0.46 -7.80
C LYS A 35 6.41 -0.43 -6.90
N SER A 36 7.05 -1.04 -5.90
CA SER A 36 6.36 -1.94 -4.98
C SER A 36 5.29 -1.19 -4.20
N SER A 37 4.20 -1.87 -3.88
CA SER A 37 3.14 -1.30 -3.05
C SER A 37 3.19 -1.87 -1.64
N ASP A 38 2.96 -1.02 -0.65
CA ASP A 38 2.90 -1.40 0.76
C ASP A 38 1.48 -1.18 1.32
N LEU A 39 1.07 -2.03 2.25
CA LEU A 39 -0.23 -1.98 2.90
C LEU A 39 -0.11 -1.47 4.33
N VAL A 40 -0.78 -0.35 4.63
CA VAL A 40 -0.83 0.19 6.00
C VAL A 40 -2.12 -0.28 6.69
N MET A 41 -1.95 -0.89 7.86
CA MET A 41 -3.06 -1.29 8.73
C MET A 41 -3.47 -0.13 9.64
N SER A 42 -4.78 0.04 9.80
CA SER A 42 -5.36 0.96 10.78
C SER A 42 -6.50 0.28 11.51
N THR A 43 -7.00 0.92 12.57
CA THR A 43 -8.11 0.42 13.36
C THR A 43 -9.33 1.31 13.19
N PHE A 44 -10.52 0.71 13.09
CA PHE A 44 -11.77 1.45 12.97
C PHE A 44 -12.32 1.76 14.36
N GLY A 45 -12.27 3.05 14.73
CA GLY A 45 -12.89 3.56 15.95
C GLY A 45 -12.24 3.05 17.23
N GLU A 46 -11.99 3.97 18.16
CA GLU A 46 -11.57 3.62 19.51
C GLU A 46 -12.80 3.73 20.43
N TYR A 47 -13.31 2.58 20.89
CA TYR A 47 -14.41 2.58 21.85
C TYR A 47 -13.82 2.77 23.24
N ILE A 48 -14.16 3.89 23.87
CA ILE A 48 -13.76 4.18 25.23
C ILE A 48 -14.61 3.31 26.17
N THR A 49 -13.95 2.45 26.93
CA THR A 49 -14.60 1.67 27.99
C THR A 49 -14.56 2.51 29.26
N ASN A 50 -15.74 2.83 29.77
CA ASN A 50 -15.93 3.61 30.99
C ASN A 50 -16.56 2.74 32.08
N ARG A 51 -16.09 2.89 33.32
CA ARG A 51 -16.76 2.37 34.51
C ARG A 51 -17.61 3.48 35.11
N THR A 52 -18.90 3.21 35.29
CA THR A 52 -19.82 4.15 35.92
C THR A 52 -20.13 3.65 37.31
N ASP A 53 -19.68 4.39 38.33
CA ASP A 53 -19.99 4.15 39.74
C ASP A 53 -20.84 5.33 40.27
N SER A 54 -21.32 5.24 41.53
CA SER A 54 -22.12 6.31 42.17
C SER A 54 -21.39 7.65 42.24
N ASP A 55 -20.06 7.63 42.29
CA ASP A 55 -19.19 8.81 42.41
C ASP A 55 -18.73 9.39 41.06
N GLY A 56 -19.21 8.82 39.94
CA GLY A 56 -18.96 9.36 38.60
C GLY A 56 -18.43 8.33 37.60
N THR A 57 -18.08 8.81 36.42
CA THR A 57 -17.63 7.99 35.29
C THR A 57 -16.11 8.03 35.17
N THR A 58 -15.44 6.88 35.30
CA THR A 58 -13.98 6.77 35.16
C THR A 58 -13.62 5.97 33.90
N LYS A 59 -12.71 6.50 33.07
CA LYS A 59 -12.19 5.78 31.90
C LYS A 59 -11.31 4.62 32.37
N ILE A 60 -11.68 3.39 32.01
CA ILE A 60 -10.96 2.17 32.39
C ILE A 60 -10.18 1.54 31.23
N GLY A 61 -10.37 2.05 30.01
CA GLY A 61 -9.55 1.67 28.87
C GLY A 61 -10.19 2.06 27.55
N SER A 62 -9.58 1.60 26.48
CA SER A 62 -10.11 1.72 25.14
C SER A 62 -9.90 0.42 24.38
N ARG A 63 -10.84 0.10 23.49
CA ARG A 63 -10.79 -1.09 22.64
C ARG A 63 -11.25 -0.72 21.24
N SER A 64 -10.53 -1.18 20.22
CA SER A 64 -11.04 -1.16 18.84
C SER A 64 -11.56 -2.55 18.47
N TYR A 65 -12.68 -2.59 17.74
CA TYR A 65 -13.33 -3.83 17.31
C TYR A 65 -13.16 -4.11 15.82
N GLY A 66 -12.41 -3.29 15.08
CA GLY A 66 -12.22 -3.46 13.64
C GLY A 66 -10.83 -3.07 13.19
N THR A 67 -10.29 -3.82 12.24
CA THR A 67 -9.06 -3.49 11.50
C THR A 67 -9.45 -3.09 10.09
N GLU A 68 -8.96 -1.95 9.62
CA GLU A 68 -9.16 -1.50 8.25
C GLU A 68 -7.82 -1.36 7.51
N ALA A 69 -7.84 -1.75 6.24
CA ALA A 69 -6.76 -1.44 5.31
C ALA A 69 -6.92 0.02 4.89
N GLN A 70 -6.08 0.90 5.43
CA GLN A 70 -6.29 2.34 5.31
C GLN A 70 -5.84 2.87 3.94
N VAL A 71 -4.63 2.50 3.50
CA VAL A 71 -4.04 3.01 2.26
C VAL A 71 -3.07 1.97 1.69
N VAL A 72 -3.08 1.82 0.35
CA VAL A 72 -1.99 1.18 -0.40
C VAL A 72 -1.07 2.29 -0.89
N TYR A 73 0.19 2.27 -0.47
CA TYR A 73 1.18 3.29 -0.85
C TYR A 73 2.21 2.70 -1.82
N SER A 74 2.50 3.40 -2.91
CA SER A 74 3.58 3.00 -3.83
C SER A 74 4.93 3.51 -3.32
N ASN A 75 5.86 2.60 -3.11
CA ASN A 75 7.22 2.91 -2.70
C ASN A 75 8.03 3.43 -3.90
N PHE A 76 8.40 4.72 -3.87
CA PHE A 76 9.16 5.38 -4.93
C PHE A 76 10.67 5.29 -4.78
N MET A 77 11.20 4.59 -3.78
CA MET A 77 12.64 4.43 -3.58
C MET A 77 13.34 3.94 -4.87
N GLN A 78 14.56 4.42 -5.08
CA GLN A 78 15.39 4.04 -6.22
C GLN A 78 15.82 2.57 -6.05
N GLY A 79 15.52 1.75 -7.05
CA GLY A 79 16.00 0.37 -7.13
C GLY A 79 17.36 0.28 -7.80
N SER A 80 17.92 -0.94 -7.85
CA SER A 80 19.14 -1.24 -8.57
C SER A 80 19.02 -0.92 -10.07
N ILE A 81 20.09 -0.36 -10.64
CA ILE A 81 20.19 -0.08 -12.08
C ILE A 81 21.21 -1.06 -12.67
N TYR A 82 20.82 -1.74 -13.75
CA TYR A 82 21.66 -2.69 -14.47
C TYR A 82 21.91 -2.19 -15.90
N SER A 83 23.13 -2.36 -16.39
CA SER A 83 23.46 -2.05 -17.78
C SER A 83 23.00 -3.20 -18.68
N THR A 84 22.22 -2.90 -19.72
CA THR A 84 21.72 -3.89 -20.69
C THR A 84 22.56 -3.94 -21.98
N GLY A 85 23.41 -2.92 -22.23
CA GLY A 85 24.20 -2.80 -23.46
C GLY A 85 23.42 -2.33 -24.69
N ARG A 86 22.11 -2.06 -24.58
CA ARG A 86 21.31 -1.49 -25.67
C ARG A 86 21.36 0.04 -25.63
N SER A 87 21.53 0.67 -26.78
CA SER A 87 21.65 2.14 -26.89
C SER A 87 20.37 2.90 -26.53
N LEU A 88 19.21 2.24 -26.62
CA LEU A 88 17.89 2.83 -26.36
C LEU A 88 17.35 2.52 -24.96
N ASP A 89 18.06 1.73 -24.16
CA ASP A 89 17.66 1.49 -22.77
C ASP A 89 18.22 2.60 -21.88
N LEU A 90 17.34 3.40 -21.30
CA LEU A 90 17.72 4.57 -20.48
C LEU A 90 17.19 4.44 -19.05
N ALA A 91 18.06 4.58 -18.05
CA ALA A 91 17.64 4.60 -16.64
C ALA A 91 17.79 6.01 -16.05
N LEU A 92 16.78 6.46 -15.30
CA LEU A 92 16.87 7.66 -14.48
C LEU A 92 17.54 7.32 -13.14
N ASN A 93 18.58 8.07 -12.79
CA ASN A 93 19.21 8.03 -11.47
C ASN A 93 18.81 9.29 -10.69
N GLY A 94 18.14 9.10 -9.55
CA GLY A 94 17.49 10.17 -8.80
C GLY A 94 16.00 10.24 -9.10
N ASP A 95 15.34 11.34 -8.75
CA ASP A 95 13.90 11.51 -8.90
C ASP A 95 13.47 11.91 -10.32
N GLY A 96 12.22 11.61 -10.66
CA GLY A 96 11.64 11.95 -11.97
C GLY A 96 11.00 10.78 -12.71
N PHE A 97 10.36 11.08 -13.84
CA PHE A 97 9.68 10.14 -14.72
C PHE A 97 9.90 10.54 -16.18
N PHE A 98 9.92 9.57 -17.07
CA PHE A 98 9.80 9.80 -18.50
C PHE A 98 8.35 10.14 -18.84
N THR A 99 8.15 11.04 -19.80
CA THR A 99 6.82 11.36 -20.32
C THR A 99 6.66 10.72 -21.68
N LEU A 100 5.58 9.96 -21.84
CA LEU A 100 5.16 9.34 -23.10
C LEU A 100 3.91 10.03 -23.60
N MET A 101 3.82 10.29 -24.89
CA MET A 101 2.60 10.80 -25.52
C MET A 101 1.96 9.67 -26.31
N ASN A 102 0.77 9.28 -25.90
CA ASN A 102 -0.02 8.29 -26.61
C ASN A 102 -0.73 8.91 -27.82
N ALA A 103 -1.27 8.07 -28.70
CA ALA A 103 -2.04 8.51 -29.88
C ALA A 103 -3.30 9.32 -29.52
N ASP A 104 -3.78 9.20 -28.28
CA ASP A 104 -4.89 9.99 -27.71
C ASP A 104 -4.46 11.43 -27.33
N GLY A 105 -3.19 11.78 -27.48
CA GLY A 105 -2.63 13.08 -27.11
C GLY A 105 -2.42 13.26 -25.60
N VAL A 106 -2.64 12.23 -24.78
CA VAL A 106 -2.50 12.30 -23.33
C VAL A 106 -1.08 11.91 -22.92
N ALA A 107 -0.42 12.79 -22.18
CA ALA A 107 0.88 12.51 -21.57
C ALA A 107 0.73 11.51 -20.42
N ARG A 108 1.56 10.46 -20.43
CA ARG A 108 1.67 9.46 -19.36
C ARG A 108 3.08 9.43 -18.80
N LEU A 109 3.19 9.16 -17.50
CA LEU A 109 4.47 9.07 -16.81
C LEU A 109 4.92 7.62 -16.68
N THR A 110 6.20 7.34 -16.90
CA THR A 110 6.78 6.01 -16.73
C THR A 110 8.19 6.08 -16.16
N ARG A 111 8.57 5.04 -15.42
CA ARG A 111 9.97 4.76 -15.03
C ARG A 111 10.61 3.67 -15.87
N ASN A 112 9.83 3.01 -16.74
CA ASN A 112 10.36 2.04 -17.68
C ASN A 112 11.14 2.78 -18.77
N GLY A 113 12.40 2.38 -18.91
CA GLY A 113 13.37 2.97 -19.81
C GLY A 113 13.64 2.18 -21.08
N SER A 114 12.91 1.09 -21.31
CA SER A 114 13.08 0.30 -22.53
C SER A 114 12.28 0.92 -23.66
N PHE A 115 12.98 1.69 -24.50
CA PHE A 115 12.41 2.28 -25.71
C PHE A 115 12.73 1.40 -26.93
N PHE A 116 11.78 1.34 -27.87
CA PHE A 116 11.86 0.56 -29.10
C PHE A 116 11.73 1.46 -30.34
#